data_AF-A0A1I2C3B3-F1
#
_entry.id   AF-A0A1I2C3B3-F1
#
_cell.length_a   1.000
_cell.length_b   1.000
_cell.length_c   1.000
_cell.angle_alpha   90.00
_cell.angle_beta   90.00
_cell.angle_gamma   90.00
#
_symmetry.space_group_name_H-M   'P 1'
#
loop_
_entity.id
_entity.type
_entity.pdbx_description
1 polymer ?
#
loop_
_entity_poly.entity_id
_entity_poly.type
_entity_poly.pdbx_seq_one_letter_code
_entity_poly.pdbx_strand_id
1 'polypeptide(L)' 'MAYIIIDDMQIPAAKFDHEETAKEEASEKELVVKDNEGHFWVIDEESYPKVEAFGYSIVKKP' A
#
# COMPACT_ATOMS: atom_id res chain seq x y z
N MET A 1 -8.36 4.25 10.11
CA MET A 1 -7.50 4.65 8.99
C MET A 1 -6.07 4.49 9.44
N ALA A 2 -5.28 3.70 8.71
CA ALA A 2 -3.85 3.54 8.98
C ALA A 2 -3.07 4.54 8.10
N TYR A 3 -1.79 4.69 8.38
CA TYR A 3 -0.90 5.53 7.58
C TYR A 3 0.43 4.81 7.45
N ILE A 4 1.00 4.86 6.25
CA ILE A 4 2.42 4.57 6.04
C ILE A 4 3.16 5.86 6.40
N ILE A 5 4.01 5.80 7.43
CA ILE A 5 4.85 6.92 7.86
C ILE A 5 6.24 6.68 7.29
N ILE A 6 6.68 7.57 6.40
CA ILE A 6 7.95 7.49 5.71
C ILE A 6 8.64 8.85 5.82
N ASP A 7 9.82 8.90 6.41
CA ASP A 7 10.52 10.13 6.77
C ASP A 7 9.60 11.13 7.51
N ASP A 8 9.16 12.21 6.83
CA ASP A 8 8.24 13.23 7.35
C ASP A 8 6.85 13.17 6.67
N MET A 9 6.63 12.18 5.80
CA MET A 9 5.41 12.01 5.02
C MET A 9 4.46 11.01 5.65
N GLN A 10 3.17 11.36 5.70
CA GLN A 10 2.09 10.46 6.08
C GLN A 10 1.28 10.12 4.83
N ILE A 11 1.35 8.87 4.40
CA ILE A 11 0.60 8.37 3.26
C ILE A 11 -0.64 7.65 3.80
N PRO A 12 -1.86 8.09 3.44
CA PRO A 12 -3.07 7.38 3.82
C PRO A 12 -3.04 5.97 3.22
N ALA A 13 -3.24 4.98 4.08
CA ALA A 13 -3.17 3.58 3.69
C ALA A 13 -4.08 2.70 4.55
N ALA A 14 -4.46 1.55 4.04
CA ALA A 14 -5.08 0.50 4.84
C ALA A 14 -4.12 -0.69 4.93
N LYS A 15 -3.77 -1.10 6.16
CA LYS A 15 -2.89 -2.24 6.44
C LYS A 15 -3.72 -3.51 6.56
N PHE A 16 -3.24 -4.58 5.93
CA PHE A 16 -3.83 -5.90 5.95
C PHE A 16 -2.76 -6.97 6.18
N ASP A 17 -3.12 -8.01 6.91
CA ASP A 17 -2.26 -9.19 7.13
C ASP A 17 -2.32 -10.19 5.98
N HIS A 18 -3.40 -10.14 5.18
CA HIS A 18 -3.66 -11.07 4.09
C HIS A 18 -3.80 -10.34 2.75
N GLU A 19 -3.16 -10.92 1.73
CA GLU A 19 -3.20 -10.40 0.36
C GLU A 19 -4.62 -10.34 -0.21
N GLU A 20 -5.41 -11.40 -0.01
CA GLU A 20 -6.77 -11.51 -0.55
C GLU A 20 -7.65 -10.38 -0.02
N THR A 21 -7.63 -10.15 1.30
CA THR A 21 -8.39 -9.06 1.93
C THR A 21 -7.97 -7.69 1.41
N ALA A 22 -6.68 -7.45 1.23
CA ALA A 22 -6.19 -6.20 0.65
C ALA A 22 -6.67 -6.00 -0.80
N LYS A 23 -6.74 -7.08 -1.58
CA LYS A 23 -7.20 -7.04 -2.97
C LYS A 23 -8.70 -6.84 -3.10
N GLU A 24 -9.48 -7.31 -2.14
CA GLU A 24 -10.94 -7.12 -2.08
C GLU A 24 -11.31 -5.70 -1.66
N GLU A 25 -10.57 -5.12 -0.72
CA GLU A 25 -10.81 -3.74 -0.26
C GLU A 25 -10.27 -2.67 -1.21
N ALA A 26 -9.23 -2.99 -2.01
CA ALA A 26 -8.68 -2.06 -2.98
C ALA A 26 -9.69 -1.71 -4.08
N SER A 27 -10.04 -0.43 -4.18
CA SER A 27 -10.89 0.12 -5.23
C SER A 27 -10.17 0.17 -6.59
N GLU A 28 -10.90 0.47 -7.67
CA GLU A 28 -10.37 0.57 -9.05
C GLU A 28 -9.29 1.66 -9.27
N LYS A 29 -8.95 2.46 -8.25
CA LYS A 29 -7.90 3.49 -8.31
C LYS A 29 -6.80 3.27 -7.27
N GLU A 30 -6.90 2.20 -6.50
CA GLU A 30 -5.98 1.89 -5.41
C GLU A 30 -5.08 0.73 -5.81
N LEU A 31 -3.85 0.78 -5.32
CA LEU A 31 -2.83 -0.23 -5.49
C LEU A 31 -2.68 -1.02 -4.21
N VAL A 32 -2.55 -2.34 -4.36
CA VAL A 32 -2.09 -3.20 -3.26
C VAL A 32 -0.58 -3.31 -3.37
N VAL A 33 0.12 -2.87 -2.34
CA VAL A 33 1.57 -2.99 -2.21
C VAL A 33 1.93 -3.88 -1.03
N LYS A 34 3.10 -4.49 -1.09
CA LYS A 34 3.68 -5.29 -0.01
C LYS A 34 4.94 -4.63 0.49
N ASP A 35 5.06 -4.49 1.80
CA ASP A 35 6.25 -3.96 2.45
C ASP A 35 7.29 -5.06 2.74
N ASN A 36 8.48 -4.66 3.19
CA ASN A 36 9.61 -5.57 3.44
C ASN A 36 9.38 -6.55 4.60
N GLU A 37 8.51 -6.21 5.56
CA GLU A 37 8.08 -7.06 6.67
C GLU A 37 6.99 -8.06 6.25
N GLY A 38 6.46 -7.90 5.03
CA GLY A 38 5.53 -8.82 4.42
C GLY A 38 4.05 -8.51 4.67
N HIS A 39 3.71 -7.33 5.19
CA HIS A 39 2.32 -6.89 5.25
C HIS A 39 1.86 -6.30 3.92
N PHE A 40 0.54 -6.26 3.76
CA PHE A 40 -0.12 -5.73 2.58
C PHE A 40 -0.73 -4.38 2.91
N TRP A 41 -0.61 -3.44 1.98
CA TRP A 41 -1.10 -2.08 2.14
C TRP A 41 -1.86 -1.69 0.90
N VAL A 42 -3.04 -1.11 1.11
CA VAL A 42 -3.82 -0.47 0.04
C VAL A 42 -3.53 1.02 0.11
N ILE A 43 -3.07 1.58 -1.01
CA ILE A 43 -2.72 2.99 -1.18
C ILE A 43 -3.27 3.51 -2.50
N ASP A 44 -3.47 4.82 -2.63
CA ASP A 44 -3.74 5.43 -3.93
C ASP A 44 -2.56 5.23 -4.90
N GLU A 45 -2.86 5.09 -6.20
CA GLU A 45 -1.85 4.97 -7.25
C GLU A 45 -0.82 6.12 -7.21
N GLU A 46 -1.28 7.34 -6.94
CA GLU A 46 -0.44 8.54 -6.84
C GLU A 46 0.56 8.50 -5.68
N SER A 47 0.31 7.64 -4.69
CA SER A 47 1.18 7.46 -3.54
C SER A 47 2.24 6.38 -3.77
N TYR A 48 2.09 5.52 -4.77
CA TYR A 48 3.04 4.43 -5.02
C TYR A 48 4.48 4.88 -5.25
N PRO A 49 4.77 5.90 -6.10
CA PRO A 49 6.15 6.34 -6.32
C PRO A 49 6.87 6.77 -5.03
N LYS A 50 6.11 7.20 -4.01
CA LYS A 50 6.66 7.61 -2.72
C LYS A 50 7.08 6.41 -1.89
N VAL A 51 6.29 5.33 -1.88
CA VAL A 51 6.60 4.11 -1.12
C VAL A 51 7.55 3.16 -1.86
N GLU A 52 7.55 3.19 -3.20
CA GLU A 52 8.43 2.38 -4.05
C GLU A 52 9.90 2.61 -3.71
N ALA A 53 10.28 3.87 -3.48
CA ALA A 53 11.63 4.26 -3.05
C ALA A 53 12.07 3.62 -1.71
N PHE A 54 11.12 3.15 -0.89
CA PHE A 54 11.36 2.52 0.41
C PHE A 54 11.24 0.99 0.37
N GLY A 55 11.13 0.41 -0.84
CA GLY A 55 11.13 -1.04 -1.05
C GLY A 55 9.74 -1.68 -1.09
N TYR A 56 8.67 -0.88 -1.14
CA TYR A 56 7.32 -1.42 -1.33
C TYR A 56 7.15 -1.93 -2.76
N SER A 57 6.57 -3.12 -2.89
CA SER A 57 6.38 -3.79 -4.18
C SER A 57 4.90 -3.92 -4.53
N ILE A 58 4.51 -3.65 -5.78
CA ILE A 58 3.12 -3.84 -6.21
C ILE A 58 2.78 -5.34 -6.24
N VAL A 59 1.64 -5.66 -5.65
CA VAL A 59 1.03 -7.00 -5.67
C VAL A 59 -0.19 -7.04 -6.61
N LYS A 60 -0.95 -5.94 -6.67
CA LYS A 60 -2.10 -5.79 -7.58
C LYS A 60 -2.13 -4.37 -8.13
N LYS A 61 -2.26 -4.28 -9.46
CA LYS A 61 -2.62 -3.05 -10.18
C LYS A 61 -4.14 -3.01 -10.39
N PRO A 62 -4.74 -1.84 -10.62
CA PRO A 62 -6.16 -1.72 -10.88
C PRO A 62 -6.51 -2.34 -12.24
#